data_AF-A0A3N5GLA3-F1
#
_entry.id   AF-A0A3N5GLA3-F1
#
_cell.length_a   1.000
_cell.length_b   1.000
_cell.length_c   1.000
_cell.angle_alpha   90.00
_cell.angle_beta   90.00
_cell.angle_gamma   90.00
#
_symmetry.space_group_name_H-M   'P 1'
#
loop_
_entity.id
_entity.type
_entity.pdbx_description
1 polymer ?
#
loop_
_entity_poly.entity_id
_entity_poly.type
_entity_poly.pdbx_seq_one_letter_code
_entity_poly.pdbx_strand_id
1 'polypeptide(L)'
;MTLQNSHIHITGIVQGVGFRPFVYNLALRHRLKGWVKNTSAGVEIEVDGDEATLQAFITALREEAPPLAQIHTLEYVKSPASGFDKFEILHSQAIPTAFQPISPDVAICPDCLRELLDPNDRRYRYPFINCTNCGPRFTIIQDIPYDRPKTTMSAFEMCPACAAEYNDPTNRRFHAQPVA
;
A
#
# COMPACT_ATOMS: atom_id res chain seq x y z
N MET A 1 17.11 -21.56 13.51
CA MET A 1 17.43 -20.19 13.05
C MET A 1 16.87 -19.24 14.09
N THR A 2 17.66 -18.29 14.56
CA THR A 2 17.21 -17.29 15.54
C THR A 2 16.39 -16.23 14.83
N LEU A 3 15.13 -16.07 15.23
CA LEU A 3 14.29 -15.01 14.70
C LEU A 3 14.76 -13.65 15.24
N GLN A 4 14.68 -12.65 14.38
CA GLN A 4 14.96 -11.25 14.70
C GLN A 4 13.82 -10.40 14.17
N ASN A 5 13.68 -9.22 14.75
CA ASN A 5 12.80 -8.19 14.26
C ASN A 5 13.59 -7.19 13.40
N SER A 6 12.94 -6.66 12.37
CA SER A 6 13.42 -5.48 11.65
C SER A 6 12.32 -4.44 11.58
N HIS A 7 12.62 -3.25 12.11
CA HIS A 7 11.82 -2.06 11.92
C HIS A 7 12.39 -1.27 10.74
N ILE A 8 11.58 -1.08 9.70
CA ILE A 8 11.96 -0.48 8.42
C ILE A 8 11.13 0.79 8.22
N HIS A 9 11.80 1.88 7.89
CA HIS A 9 11.17 3.16 7.54
C HIS A 9 11.52 3.54 6.10
N ILE A 10 10.50 3.86 5.32
CA ILE A 10 10.61 4.16 3.88
C ILE A 10 10.03 5.54 3.60
N THR A 11 10.79 6.37 2.89
CA THR A 11 10.37 7.71 2.44
C THR A 11 10.40 7.84 0.92
N GLY A 12 9.69 8.85 0.41
CA GLY A 12 9.55 9.15 -1.02
C GLY A 12 8.10 9.16 -1.47
N ILE A 13 7.84 8.93 -2.75
CA ILE A 13 6.48 8.74 -3.26
C ILE A 13 6.07 7.29 -2.97
N VAL A 14 5.65 7.01 -1.74
CA VAL A 14 5.34 5.65 -1.27
C VAL A 14 3.93 5.50 -0.72
N GLN A 15 3.13 6.57 -0.81
CA GLN A 15 1.72 6.55 -0.44
C GLN A 15 0.83 6.90 -1.64
N GLY A 16 -0.36 6.31 -1.69
CA GLY A 16 -1.22 6.40 -2.88
C GLY A 16 -0.79 5.50 -4.05
N VAL A 17 0.24 4.69 -3.89
CA VAL A 17 0.85 3.94 -5.01
C VAL A 17 0.72 2.42 -4.87
N GLY A 18 -0.20 1.94 -4.03
CA GLY A 18 -0.35 0.50 -3.76
C GLY A 18 0.77 -0.10 -2.90
N PHE A 19 1.50 0.72 -2.14
CA PHE A 19 2.66 0.24 -1.37
C PHE A 19 2.27 -0.70 -0.23
N ARG A 20 1.27 -0.36 0.61
CA ARG A 20 0.78 -1.24 1.68
C ARG A 20 0.34 -2.64 1.21
N PRO A 21 -0.52 -2.78 0.17
CA PRO A 21 -0.89 -4.10 -0.33
C PRO A 21 0.31 -4.84 -0.96
N PHE A 22 1.25 -4.13 -1.59
CA PHE A 22 2.51 -4.72 -2.06
C PHE A 22 3.33 -5.31 -0.91
N VAL A 23 3.59 -4.53 0.14
CA VAL A 23 4.35 -4.96 1.33
C VAL A 23 3.69 -6.15 1.99
N TYR A 24 2.36 -6.13 2.14
CA TYR A 24 1.59 -7.24 2.70
C TYR A 24 1.81 -8.54 1.90
N ASN A 25 1.61 -8.49 0.60
CA ASN A 25 1.78 -9.67 -0.26
C ASN A 25 3.24 -10.14 -0.32
N LEU A 26 4.20 -9.22 -0.31
CA LEU A 26 5.62 -9.54 -0.24
C LEU A 26 5.96 -10.23 1.09
N ALA A 27 5.47 -9.73 2.23
CA ALA A 27 5.70 -10.34 3.54
C ALA A 27 5.15 -11.78 3.58
N LEU A 28 3.94 -12.01 3.03
CA LEU A 28 3.36 -13.35 2.92
C LEU A 28 4.19 -14.28 2.03
N ARG A 29 4.69 -13.81 0.87
CA ARG A 29 5.58 -14.60 0.00
C ARG A 29 6.84 -15.06 0.72
N HIS A 30 7.42 -14.20 1.56
CA HIS A 30 8.58 -14.50 2.39
C HIS A 30 8.23 -15.20 3.72
N ARG A 31 6.93 -15.47 3.98
CA ARG A 31 6.44 -16.07 5.23
C ARG A 31 6.82 -15.28 6.48
N LEU A 32 6.94 -13.96 6.34
CA LEU A 32 7.20 -13.03 7.44
C LEU A 32 5.91 -12.68 8.18
N LYS A 33 6.06 -12.26 9.44
CA LYS A 33 4.97 -11.81 10.31
C LYS A 33 5.28 -10.43 10.86
N GLY A 34 4.27 -9.62 11.15
CA GLY A 34 4.44 -8.22 11.54
C GLY A 34 3.38 -7.31 10.97
N TRP A 35 3.76 -6.10 10.55
CA TRP A 35 2.80 -5.14 10.06
C TRP A 35 3.39 -4.09 9.12
N VAL A 36 2.51 -3.41 8.39
CA VAL A 36 2.80 -2.19 7.62
C VAL A 36 1.76 -1.11 7.91
N LYS A 37 2.18 0.15 8.02
CA LYS A 37 1.27 1.30 8.12
C LYS A 37 1.82 2.53 7.41
N ASN A 38 0.90 3.40 7.00
CA ASN A 38 1.26 4.74 6.53
C ASN A 38 1.42 5.68 7.73
N THR A 39 2.42 6.55 7.69
CA THR A 39 2.57 7.66 8.64
C THR A 39 2.73 8.98 7.89
N SER A 40 2.70 10.11 8.61
CA SER A 40 2.97 11.41 7.98
C SER A 40 4.44 11.55 7.53
N ALA A 41 5.31 10.64 7.98
CA ALA A 41 6.74 10.60 7.66
C ALA A 41 7.11 9.53 6.61
N GLY A 42 6.15 8.81 6.03
CA GLY A 42 6.41 7.76 5.05
C GLY A 42 5.67 6.46 5.35
N VAL A 43 6.30 5.31 5.09
CA VAL A 43 5.75 3.98 5.41
C VAL A 43 6.63 3.34 6.47
N GLU A 44 5.99 2.83 7.52
CA GLU A 44 6.65 2.03 8.56
C GLU A 44 6.26 0.56 8.39
N ILE A 45 7.24 -0.32 8.53
CA ILE A 45 7.09 -1.76 8.46
C ILE A 45 7.82 -2.35 9.67
N GLU A 46 7.21 -3.31 10.33
CA GLU A 46 7.89 -4.12 11.33
C GLU A 46 7.70 -5.59 10.97
N VAL A 47 8.77 -6.37 10.94
CA VAL A 47 8.76 -7.77 10.52
C VAL A 47 9.66 -8.64 11.38
N ASP A 48 9.15 -9.80 11.78
CA ASP A 48 9.93 -10.88 12.35
C ASP A 48 10.32 -11.90 11.29
N GLY A 49 11.59 -12.31 11.27
CA GLY A 49 12.12 -13.33 10.37
C GLY A 49 13.54 -13.76 10.75
N ASP A 50 14.05 -14.81 10.10
CA ASP A 50 15.48 -15.07 10.13
C ASP A 50 16.24 -14.06 9.25
N GLU A 51 17.53 -13.91 9.52
CA GLU A 51 18.42 -12.95 8.84
C GLU A 51 18.34 -13.01 7.31
N ALA A 52 18.37 -14.22 6.73
CA ALA A 52 18.39 -14.38 5.28
C ALA A 52 17.05 -13.97 4.66
N THR A 53 15.94 -14.34 5.31
CA THR A 53 14.59 -13.97 4.87
C THR A 53 14.36 -12.46 4.99
N LEU A 54 14.79 -11.83 6.07
CA LEU A 54 14.71 -10.38 6.26
C LEU A 54 15.51 -9.63 5.19
N GLN A 55 16.74 -10.08 4.93
CA GLN A 55 17.58 -9.44 3.91
C GLN A 55 16.97 -9.58 2.51
N ALA A 56 16.44 -10.76 2.17
CA ALA A 56 15.75 -10.98 0.90
C ALA A 56 14.50 -10.10 0.76
N PHE A 57 13.72 -9.95 1.83
CA PHE A 57 12.55 -9.08 1.87
C PHE A 57 12.93 -7.61 1.66
N ILE A 58 13.98 -7.12 2.33
CA ILE A 58 14.47 -5.74 2.18
C ILE A 58 14.97 -5.47 0.76
N THR A 59 15.65 -6.43 0.13
CA THR A 59 16.06 -6.32 -1.28
C THR A 59 14.84 -6.25 -2.19
N ALA A 60 13.87 -7.15 -2.01
CA ALA A 60 12.65 -7.19 -2.82
C ALA A 60 11.78 -5.94 -2.65
N LEU A 61 11.75 -5.31 -1.46
CA LEU A 61 11.07 -4.02 -1.25
C LEU A 61 11.58 -2.92 -2.20
N ARG A 62 12.87 -2.96 -2.57
CA ARG A 62 13.48 -1.98 -3.49
C ARG A 62 13.30 -2.39 -4.95
N GLU A 63 13.52 -3.66 -5.26
CA GLU A 63 13.58 -4.15 -6.64
C GLU A 63 12.19 -4.38 -7.26
N GLU A 64 11.20 -4.72 -6.43
CA GLU A 64 9.85 -5.10 -6.88
C GLU A 64 8.80 -4.03 -6.54
N ALA A 65 9.23 -2.82 -6.15
CA ALA A 65 8.33 -1.75 -5.73
C ALA A 65 7.24 -1.44 -6.79
N PRO A 66 6.03 -1.03 -6.38
CA PRO A 66 4.96 -0.70 -7.32
C PRO A 66 5.40 0.32 -8.37
N PRO A 67 4.86 0.29 -9.61
CA PRO A 67 5.35 1.12 -10.72
C PRO A 67 5.31 2.63 -10.47
N LEU A 68 4.39 3.10 -9.62
CA LEU A 68 4.26 4.51 -9.25
C LEU A 68 5.08 4.90 -8.01
N ALA A 69 5.66 3.92 -7.32
CA ALA A 69 6.44 4.17 -6.13
C ALA A 69 7.83 4.70 -6.48
N GLN A 70 8.28 5.72 -5.76
CA GLN A 70 9.65 6.22 -5.83
C GLN A 70 10.21 6.24 -4.42
N ILE A 71 11.04 5.24 -4.10
CA ILE A 71 11.72 5.14 -2.81
C ILE A 71 12.92 6.08 -2.83
N HIS A 72 12.92 7.07 -1.93
CA HIS A 72 14.06 7.97 -1.72
C HIS A 72 15.00 7.38 -0.67
N THR A 73 14.46 7.00 0.48
CA THR A 73 15.21 6.34 1.56
C THR A 73 14.48 5.08 2.00
N LEU A 74 15.27 4.08 2.39
CA LEU A 74 14.81 2.91 3.13
C LEU A 74 15.89 2.62 4.15
N GLU A 75 15.54 2.82 5.41
CA GLU A 75 16.38 2.62 6.58
C GLU A 75 15.77 1.53 7.42
N TYR A 76 16.59 0.74 8.12
CA TYR A 76 16.08 -0.29 9.00
C TYR A 76 17.00 -0.53 10.19
N VAL A 77 16.39 -0.91 11.30
CA VAL A 77 17.07 -1.27 12.54
C VAL A 77 16.62 -2.67 12.94
N LYS A 78 17.57 -3.48 13.42
CA LYS A 78 17.30 -4.82 13.91
C LYS A 78 17.13 -4.82 15.43
N SER A 79 16.26 -5.69 15.91
CA SER A 79 15.97 -5.88 17.33
C SER A 79 15.63 -7.35 17.60
N PRO A 80 15.56 -7.78 18.88
CA PRO A 80 15.00 -9.09 19.20
C PRO A 80 13.59 -9.25 18.62
N ALA A 81 13.23 -10.47 18.22
CA ALA A 81 11.92 -10.76 17.64
C ALA A 81 10.77 -10.26 18.54
N SER A 82 9.78 -9.62 17.93
CA SER A 82 8.61 -9.05 18.63
C SER A 82 7.56 -10.13 18.95
N GLY A 83 7.58 -11.26 18.26
CA GLY A 83 6.71 -12.41 18.49
C GLY A 83 5.37 -12.33 17.75
N PHE A 84 5.34 -11.77 16.54
CA PHE A 84 4.09 -11.63 15.78
C PHE A 84 3.51 -12.98 15.33
N ASP A 85 2.18 -13.06 15.26
CA ASP A 85 1.45 -14.27 14.83
C ASP A 85 1.07 -14.25 13.34
N LYS A 86 0.84 -13.07 12.79
CA LYS A 86 0.41 -12.82 11.40
C LYS A 86 1.05 -11.53 10.87
N PHE A 87 0.88 -11.28 9.57
CA PHE A 87 1.21 -10.00 8.96
C PHE A 87 -0.07 -9.17 8.72
N GLU A 88 -0.06 -7.88 9.05
CA GLU A 88 -1.26 -7.01 8.99
C GLU A 88 -0.99 -5.64 8.35
N ILE A 89 -2.01 -5.06 7.71
CA ILE A 89 -2.00 -3.64 7.32
C ILE A 89 -2.72 -2.87 8.43
N LEU A 90 -1.98 -2.06 9.20
CA LEU A 90 -2.54 -1.28 10.29
C LEU A 90 -3.08 0.07 9.81
N HIS A 91 -3.90 0.69 10.67
CA HIS A 91 -4.38 2.04 10.45
C HIS A 91 -3.24 3.04 10.41
N SER A 92 -3.45 4.08 9.59
CA SER A 92 -2.49 5.16 9.42
C SER A 92 -2.33 5.99 10.69
N GLN A 93 -1.11 6.47 10.92
CA GLN A 93 -0.77 7.28 12.10
C GLN A 93 -0.22 8.65 11.68
N ALA A 94 -0.91 9.72 12.07
CA ALA A 94 -0.40 11.07 11.85
C ALA A 94 0.77 11.36 12.80
N ILE A 95 1.85 11.95 12.26
CA ILE A 95 3.00 12.42 13.04
C ILE A 95 3.05 13.94 12.89
N PRO A 96 2.95 14.72 13.98
CA PRO A 96 3.00 16.19 13.91
C PRO A 96 4.27 16.66 13.20
N THR A 97 4.16 17.70 12.37
CA THR A 97 5.27 18.34 11.63
C THR A 97 6.00 17.48 10.59
N ALA A 98 5.68 16.19 10.48
CA ALA A 98 6.21 15.35 9.43
C ALA A 98 5.52 15.64 8.09
N PHE A 99 6.27 15.44 7.01
CA PHE A 99 5.78 15.58 5.65
C PHE A 99 6.27 14.41 4.80
N GLN A 100 5.57 14.16 3.70
CA GLN A 100 6.02 13.25 2.66
C GLN A 100 5.57 13.75 1.28
N PRO A 101 6.28 13.35 0.21
CA PRO A 101 5.81 13.55 -1.16
C PRO A 101 4.45 12.88 -1.43
N ILE A 102 3.62 13.54 -2.25
CA ILE A 102 2.36 12.99 -2.75
C ILE A 102 2.55 12.57 -4.21
N SER A 103 2.00 11.42 -4.58
CA SER A 103 2.01 10.95 -5.96
C SER A 103 1.20 11.88 -6.88
N PRO A 104 1.71 12.23 -8.08
CA PRO A 104 0.93 12.96 -9.07
C PRO A 104 -0.28 12.13 -9.54
N ASP A 105 -1.23 12.78 -10.20
CA ASP A 105 -2.32 12.07 -10.87
C ASP A 105 -1.79 11.24 -12.05
N VAL A 106 -2.39 10.07 -12.28
CA VAL A 106 -1.94 9.12 -13.30
C VAL A 106 -3.09 8.71 -14.20
N ALA A 107 -2.83 8.66 -15.51
CA ALA A 107 -3.78 8.16 -16.49
C ALA A 107 -4.19 6.70 -16.21
N ILE A 108 -5.33 6.28 -16.76
CA ILE A 108 -5.84 4.91 -16.63
C ILE A 108 -4.78 3.87 -17.03
N CYS A 109 -4.58 2.83 -16.21
CA CYS A 109 -3.67 1.73 -16.56
C CYS A 109 -4.30 0.77 -17.58
N PRO A 110 -3.51 -0.06 -18.29
CA PRO A 110 -4.03 -1.04 -19.24
C PRO A 110 -5.08 -2.00 -18.65
N ASP A 111 -4.94 -2.40 -17.38
CA ASP A 111 -5.89 -3.30 -16.73
C ASP A 111 -7.26 -2.64 -16.50
N CYS A 112 -7.26 -1.41 -15.98
CA CYS A 112 -8.49 -0.64 -15.83
C CYS A 112 -9.12 -0.35 -17.20
N LEU A 113 -8.31 -0.07 -18.23
CA LEU A 113 -8.83 0.16 -19.58
C LEU A 113 -9.49 -1.10 -20.15
N ARG A 114 -8.90 -2.28 -19.92
CA ARG A 114 -9.49 -3.57 -20.31
C ARG A 114 -10.84 -3.78 -19.63
N GLU A 115 -10.92 -3.61 -18.31
CA GLU A 115 -12.18 -3.75 -17.55
C GLU A 115 -13.24 -2.72 -17.96
N LEU A 116 -12.82 -1.48 -18.22
CA LEU A 116 -13.71 -0.41 -18.69
C LEU A 116 -14.41 -0.79 -20.00
N LEU A 117 -13.73 -1.55 -20.85
CA LEU A 117 -14.18 -1.92 -22.20
C LEU A 117 -14.79 -3.32 -22.28
N ASP A 118 -14.74 -4.13 -21.21
CA ASP A 118 -15.29 -5.49 -21.17
C ASP A 118 -16.77 -5.49 -20.77
N PRO A 119 -17.70 -5.89 -21.66
CA PRO A 119 -19.13 -5.94 -21.35
C PRO A 119 -19.52 -6.88 -20.19
N ASN A 120 -18.65 -7.81 -19.81
CA ASN A 120 -18.88 -8.74 -18.71
C ASN A 120 -18.33 -8.22 -17.37
N ASP A 121 -17.55 -7.13 -17.36
CA ASP A 121 -17.05 -6.55 -16.12
C ASP A 121 -18.12 -5.68 -15.46
N ARG A 122 -18.22 -5.74 -14.13
CA ARG A 122 -19.16 -4.91 -13.35
C ARG A 122 -18.89 -3.41 -13.50
N ARG A 123 -17.68 -3.03 -13.92
CA ARG A 123 -17.24 -1.66 -14.20
C ARG A 123 -17.22 -1.33 -15.69
N TYR A 124 -17.91 -2.11 -16.52
CA TYR A 124 -18.10 -1.79 -17.93
C TYR A 124 -18.62 -0.35 -18.09
N ARG A 125 -17.86 0.47 -18.82
CA ARG A 125 -18.12 1.91 -19.06
C ARG A 125 -18.22 2.77 -17.80
N TYR A 126 -17.72 2.32 -16.65
CA TYR A 126 -17.70 3.10 -15.41
C TYR A 126 -16.70 4.27 -15.50
N PRO A 127 -17.15 5.55 -15.52
CA PRO A 127 -16.29 6.69 -15.85
C PRO A 127 -15.16 6.97 -14.85
N PHE A 128 -15.32 6.53 -13.60
CA PHE A 128 -14.37 6.80 -12.52
C PHE A 128 -13.52 5.58 -12.17
N ILE A 129 -13.42 4.60 -13.09
CA ILE A 129 -12.62 3.40 -12.87
C ILE A 129 -11.15 3.74 -12.56
N ASN A 130 -10.66 3.21 -11.46
CA ASN A 130 -9.26 3.33 -11.06
C ASN A 130 -8.83 2.10 -10.24
N CYS A 131 -7.55 2.04 -9.90
CA CYS A 131 -6.96 1.05 -9.01
C CYS A 131 -5.78 1.67 -8.25
N THR A 132 -5.01 0.85 -7.52
CA THR A 132 -3.78 1.29 -6.84
C THR A 132 -2.72 1.87 -7.79
N ASN A 133 -2.72 1.45 -9.06
CA ASN A 133 -1.72 1.81 -10.07
C ASN A 133 -2.15 2.95 -11.03
N CYS A 134 -3.33 3.55 -10.87
CA CYS A 134 -3.78 4.65 -11.73
C CYS A 134 -4.87 5.52 -11.11
N GLY A 135 -5.25 6.60 -11.80
CA GLY A 135 -6.32 7.50 -11.41
C GLY A 135 -5.85 8.71 -10.61
N PRO A 136 -6.78 9.50 -10.08
CA PRO A 136 -6.45 10.73 -9.36
C PRO A 136 -5.72 10.42 -8.05
N ARG A 137 -4.78 11.29 -7.69
CA ARG A 137 -3.99 11.27 -6.47
C ARG A 137 -3.94 12.68 -5.90
N PHE A 138 -2.96 13.47 -6.31
CA PHE A 138 -2.78 14.84 -5.86
C PHE A 138 -4.08 15.66 -5.88
N THR A 139 -4.86 15.55 -6.95
CA THR A 139 -6.13 16.29 -7.11
C THR A 139 -7.22 15.93 -6.10
N ILE A 140 -7.17 14.76 -5.46
CA ILE A 140 -8.20 14.30 -4.52
C ILE A 140 -7.71 14.16 -3.08
N ILE A 141 -6.41 14.24 -2.83
CA ILE A 141 -5.83 14.12 -1.49
C ILE A 141 -6.01 15.43 -0.74
N GLN A 142 -6.63 15.36 0.43
CA GLN A 142 -6.86 16.51 1.30
C GLN A 142 -5.79 16.62 2.39
N ASP A 143 -5.28 15.48 2.87
CA ASP A 143 -4.26 15.43 3.92
C ASP A 143 -3.52 14.07 3.93
N ILE A 144 -2.44 13.97 4.70
CA ILE A 144 -1.64 12.77 4.93
C ILE A 144 -1.73 12.31 6.40
N PRO A 145 -1.57 11.03 6.73
CA PRO A 145 -1.22 9.92 5.84
C PRO A 145 -2.37 9.52 4.90
N TYR A 146 -2.03 9.04 3.71
CA TYR A 146 -3.01 8.72 2.67
C TYR A 146 -3.92 7.56 3.10
N ASP A 147 -5.18 7.90 3.30
CA ASP A 147 -6.32 6.99 3.45
C ASP A 147 -7.59 7.65 2.92
N ARG A 148 -8.60 6.83 2.57
CA ARG A 148 -9.86 7.29 2.00
C ARG A 148 -10.50 8.47 2.76
N PRO A 149 -10.57 8.50 4.11
CA PRO A 149 -11.14 9.62 4.86
C PRO A 149 -10.41 10.96 4.67
N LYS A 150 -9.15 10.94 4.23
CA LYS A 150 -8.34 12.13 3.93
C LYS A 150 -8.28 12.43 2.43
N THR A 151 -9.32 12.04 1.70
CA THR A 151 -9.50 12.35 0.28
C THR A 151 -10.92 12.84 0.03
N THR A 152 -11.17 13.42 -1.15
CA THR A 152 -12.53 13.74 -1.61
C THR A 152 -13.43 12.50 -1.76
N MET A 153 -12.86 11.29 -1.77
CA MET A 153 -13.61 10.03 -1.77
C MET A 153 -14.25 9.70 -0.41
N SER A 154 -13.94 10.46 0.65
CA SER A 154 -14.51 10.30 1.99
C SER A 154 -16.03 10.41 2.03
N ALA A 155 -16.62 11.22 1.15
CA ALA A 155 -18.06 11.39 1.03
C ALA A 155 -18.78 10.21 0.33
N PHE A 156 -18.04 9.26 -0.24
CA PHE A 156 -18.58 8.13 -0.99
C PHE A 156 -18.32 6.84 -0.22
N GLU A 157 -19.33 6.30 0.44
CA GLU A 157 -19.20 5.01 1.13
C GLU A 157 -19.01 3.87 0.13
N MET A 158 -18.13 2.91 0.46
CA MET A 158 -17.94 1.72 -0.36
C MET A 158 -19.18 0.84 -0.28
N CYS A 159 -19.75 0.47 -1.42
CA CYS A 159 -20.77 -0.57 -1.46
C CYS A 159 -20.17 -1.94 -1.07
N PRO A 160 -21.00 -2.95 -0.74
CA PRO A 160 -20.52 -4.26 -0.30
C PRO A 160 -19.54 -4.94 -1.28
N ALA A 161 -19.75 -4.81 -2.59
CA ALA A 161 -18.86 -5.39 -3.60
C ALA A 161 -17.48 -4.70 -3.63
N CYS A 162 -17.44 -3.37 -3.49
CA CYS A 162 -16.18 -2.62 -3.43
C CYS A 162 -15.45 -2.87 -2.11
N ALA A 163 -16.18 -2.98 -1.00
CA ALA A 163 -15.60 -3.37 0.28
C ALA A 163 -15.02 -4.79 0.24
N ALA A 164 -15.66 -5.73 -0.46
CA ALA A 164 -15.12 -7.08 -0.64
C ALA A 164 -13.77 -7.06 -1.39
N GLU A 165 -13.69 -6.34 -2.52
CA GLU A 165 -12.44 -6.20 -3.27
C GLU A 165 -11.35 -5.43 -2.49
N TYR A 166 -11.74 -4.43 -1.70
CA TYR A 166 -10.82 -3.66 -0.88
C TYR A 166 -10.12 -4.53 0.18
N ASN A 167 -10.84 -5.51 0.73
CA ASN A 167 -10.37 -6.39 1.81
C ASN A 167 -9.77 -7.72 1.32
N ASP A 168 -9.89 -8.05 0.04
CA ASP A 168 -9.37 -9.29 -0.54
C ASP A 168 -7.92 -9.14 -1.03
N PRO A 169 -6.92 -9.78 -0.39
CA PRO A 169 -5.52 -9.67 -0.77
C PRO A 169 -5.19 -10.18 -2.17
N THR A 170 -6.05 -11.03 -2.73
CA THR A 170 -5.90 -11.59 -4.07
C THR A 170 -6.47 -10.65 -5.15
N ASN A 171 -7.22 -9.63 -4.77
CA ASN A 171 -7.80 -8.67 -5.68
C ASN A 171 -6.82 -7.52 -5.97
N ARG A 172 -6.72 -7.10 -7.23
CA ARG A 172 -5.87 -5.96 -7.61
C ARG A 172 -6.29 -4.61 -7.00
N ARG A 173 -7.51 -4.54 -6.44
CA ARG A 173 -8.04 -3.38 -5.71
C ARG A 173 -7.92 -3.52 -4.18
N PHE A 174 -7.17 -4.51 -3.70
CA PHE A 174 -6.81 -4.64 -2.30
C PHE A 174 -6.21 -3.33 -1.77
N HIS A 175 -6.81 -2.77 -0.73
CA HIS A 175 -6.44 -1.46 -0.16
C HIS A 175 -6.39 -0.27 -1.14
N ALA A 176 -7.08 -0.35 -2.29
CA ALA A 176 -7.24 0.79 -3.19
C ALA A 176 -8.17 1.84 -2.55
N GLN A 177 -7.59 2.87 -1.93
CA GLN A 177 -8.36 3.93 -1.24
C GLN A 177 -9.46 4.59 -2.09
N PRO A 178 -9.28 4.83 -3.42
CA PRO A 178 -10.31 5.42 -4.26
C PRO A 178 -11.24 4.39 -4.93
N VAL A 179 -11.24 3.12 -4.49
CA VAL A 179 -12.12 2.10 -5.06
C VAL A 179 -13.59 2.51 -4.95
N ALA A 180 -14.30 2.34 -6.05
CA ALA A 180 -15.73 2.59 -6.19
C ALA A 180 -16.31 1.62 -7.23
#